data_AF-A0A0M2S961-F1
#
_entry.id   AF-A0A0M2S961-F1
#
_cell.length_a   1.000
_cell.length_b   1.000
_cell.length_c   1.000
_cell.angle_alpha   90.00
_cell.angle_beta   90.00
_cell.angle_gamma   90.00
#
_symmetry.space_group_name_H-M   'P 1'
#
loop_
_entity.id
_entity.type
_entity.pdbx_description
1 polymer ?
#
loop_
_entity_poly.entity_id
_entity_poly.type
_entity_poly.pdbx_seq_one_letter_code
_entity_poly.pdbx_strand_id
1 'polypeptide(L)'
;MRATLTSEFEAQTTRLTELTADTGDPGEAHTRDALIAATRQSVTQISDALRRMAEGSYGMCAGCTTPIPPERLEVLPHARFCVPCQQKRR
;
A
#
# COMPACT_ATOMS: atom_id res chain seq x y z
N MET A 1 -15.10 -4.10 1.09
CA MET A 1 -13.91 -3.25 1.19
C MET A 1 -12.82 -3.83 2.11
N ARG A 2 -13.05 -4.03 3.42
CA ARG A 2 -12.05 -4.65 4.32
C ARG A 2 -11.59 -6.05 3.87
N ALA A 3 -12.54 -6.92 3.48
CA ALA A 3 -12.23 -8.26 3.00
C ALA A 3 -11.30 -8.27 1.77
N THR A 4 -11.55 -7.37 0.82
CA THR A 4 -10.70 -7.18 -0.38
C THR A 4 -9.28 -6.77 0.00
N LEU A 5 -9.12 -5.77 0.87
CA LEU A 5 -7.81 -5.33 1.36
C LEU A 5 -7.06 -6.41 2.14
N THR A 6 -7.76 -7.24 2.92
CA THR A 6 -7.15 -8.37 3.62
C THR A 6 -6.62 -9.41 2.62
N SER A 7 -7.39 -9.75 1.59
CA SER A 7 -6.92 -10.67 0.54
C SER A 7 -5.74 -10.09 -0.25
N GLU A 8 -5.77 -8.80 -0.57
CA GLU A 8 -4.63 -8.11 -1.21
C GLU A 8 -3.38 -8.13 -0.31
N PHE A 9 -3.54 -7.90 0.99
CA PHE A 9 -2.44 -7.94 1.96
C PHE A 9 -1.76 -9.32 1.99
N GLU A 10 -2.55 -10.38 2.05
CA GLU A 10 -2.06 -11.77 2.03
C GLU A 10 -1.29 -12.05 0.74
N ALA A 11 -1.86 -11.72 -0.42
CA ALA A 11 -1.22 -11.91 -1.72
C ALA A 11 0.12 -11.15 -1.84
N GLN A 12 0.16 -9.88 -1.40
CA GLN A 12 1.38 -9.07 -1.44
C GLN A 12 2.46 -9.58 -0.47
N THR A 13 2.06 -10.09 0.70
CA THR A 13 2.99 -10.65 1.69
C THR A 13 3.60 -11.96 1.19
N THR A 14 2.81 -12.83 0.56
CA THR A 14 3.31 -14.03 -0.11
C THR A 14 4.31 -13.68 -1.20
N ARG A 15 3.94 -12.75 -2.10
CA ARG A 15 4.82 -12.29 -3.18
C ARG A 15 6.13 -11.71 -2.66
N LEU A 16 6.08 -10.94 -1.57
CA LEU A 16 7.29 -10.38 -0.95
C LEU A 16 8.21 -11.48 -0.42
N THR A 17 7.64 -12.52 0.18
CA THR A 17 8.39 -13.67 0.69
C THR A 17 9.11 -14.40 -0.44
N GLU A 18 8.41 -14.64 -1.56
CA GLU A 18 9.00 -15.25 -2.76
C GLU A 18 10.14 -14.41 -3.34
N LEU A 19 9.92 -13.10 -3.52
CA LEU A 19 10.93 -12.19 -4.08
C LEU A 19 12.19 -12.06 -3.24
N THR A 20 12.05 -12.15 -1.91
CA THR A 20 13.19 -12.04 -0.99
C THR A 20 13.94 -13.34 -0.79
N ALA A 21 13.31 -14.49 -1.06
CA ALA A 21 13.96 -15.79 -1.09
C ALA A 21 14.76 -16.03 -2.38
N ASP A 22 14.36 -15.38 -3.49
CA ASP A 22 15.08 -15.46 -4.75
C ASP A 22 16.41 -14.67 -4.71
N THR A 23 17.52 -15.39 -4.77
CA THR A 23 18.87 -14.81 -4.84
C THR A 23 19.32 -14.53 -6.27
N GLY A 24 18.63 -15.07 -7.28
CA GLY A 24 18.68 -14.71 -8.70
C GLY A 24 20.07 -14.54 -9.33
N ASP A 25 20.10 -13.92 -10.52
CA ASP A 25 21.34 -13.52 -11.19
C ASP A 25 21.85 -12.18 -10.60
N PRO A 26 23.15 -12.07 -10.24
CA PRO A 26 23.74 -10.80 -9.79
C PRO A 26 23.54 -9.62 -10.75
N GLY A 27 23.47 -9.86 -12.07
CA GLY A 27 23.22 -8.84 -13.09
C GLY A 27 21.82 -8.22 -13.03
N GLU A 28 20.86 -8.90 -12.40
CA GLU A 28 19.48 -8.43 -12.23
C GLU A 28 19.19 -7.90 -10.82
N ALA A 29 20.20 -7.90 -9.93
CA ALA A 29 20.04 -7.56 -8.52
C ALA A 29 19.37 -6.19 -8.31
N HIS A 30 19.77 -5.16 -9.06
CA HIS A 30 19.18 -3.81 -8.95
C HIS A 30 17.69 -3.79 -9.29
N THR A 31 17.28 -4.52 -10.33
CA THR A 31 15.88 -4.62 -10.75
C THR A 31 15.07 -5.37 -9.69
N ARG A 32 15.62 -6.46 -9.15
CA ARG A 32 14.99 -7.22 -8.07
C ARG A 32 14.84 -6.37 -6.80
N ASP A 33 15.88 -5.66 -6.39
CA ASP A 33 15.85 -4.80 -5.20
C ASP A 33 14.79 -3.71 -5.33
N ALA A 34 14.66 -3.09 -6.51
CA ALA A 34 13.60 -2.13 -6.79
C ALA A 34 12.21 -2.78 -6.68
N LEU A 35 12.04 -4.00 -7.19
CA LEU A 35 10.78 -4.75 -7.08
C LEU A 35 10.45 -5.10 -5.62
N ILE A 36 11.41 -5.61 -4.86
CA ILE A 36 11.27 -5.88 -3.42
C ILE A 36 10.87 -4.61 -2.68
N ALA A 37 11.54 -3.49 -2.93
CA ALA A 37 11.24 -2.21 -2.29
C ALA A 37 9.81 -1.74 -2.61
N ALA A 38 9.38 -1.86 -3.87
CA ALA A 38 8.02 -1.52 -4.28
C ALA A 38 6.97 -2.43 -3.62
N THR A 39 7.20 -3.74 -3.57
CA THR A 39 6.29 -4.69 -2.91
C THR A 39 6.21 -4.43 -1.40
N ARG A 40 7.35 -4.17 -0.73
CA ARG A 40 7.37 -3.77 0.70
C ARG A 40 6.56 -2.51 0.95
N GLN A 41 6.68 -1.52 0.07
CA GLN A 41 5.91 -0.29 0.17
C GLN A 41 4.40 -0.57 0.03
N SER A 42 3.99 -1.43 -0.91
CA SER A 42 2.59 -1.83 -1.08
C SER A 42 2.04 -2.54 0.16
N VAL A 43 2.76 -3.55 0.70
CA VAL A 43 2.40 -4.24 1.96
C VAL A 43 2.23 -3.23 3.10
N THR A 44 3.15 -2.28 3.22
CA THR A 44 3.08 -1.23 4.24
C THR A 44 1.83 -0.38 4.08
N GLN A 45 1.52 0.10 2.88
CA GLN A 45 0.34 0.93 2.61
C GLN A 45 -0.98 0.19 2.91
N ILE A 46 -1.07 -1.09 2.54
CA ILE A 46 -2.25 -1.92 2.81
C ILE A 46 -2.39 -2.18 4.31
N SER A 47 -1.31 -2.51 5.01
CA SER A 47 -1.34 -2.70 6.47
C SER A 47 -1.78 -1.44 7.21
N ASP A 48 -1.32 -0.26 6.78
CA ASP A 48 -1.72 1.03 7.33
C ASP A 48 -3.21 1.33 7.07
N ALA A 49 -3.75 0.90 5.93
CA ALA A 49 -5.17 1.02 5.62
C ALA A 49 -6.03 0.12 6.52
N LEU A 50 -5.63 -1.14 6.68
CA LEU A 50 -6.29 -2.10 7.57
C LEU A 50 -6.27 -1.63 9.04
N ARG A 51 -5.13 -1.09 9.49
CA ARG A 51 -5.00 -0.49 10.83
C ARG A 51 -5.97 0.67 11.03
N ARG A 52 -6.04 1.61 10.08
CA ARG A 52 -7.00 2.73 10.13
C ARG A 52 -8.45 2.26 10.10
N MET A 53 -8.75 1.15 9.43
CA MET A 53 -10.09 0.54 9.49
C MET A 53 -10.41 -0.01 10.88
N ALA A 54 -9.43 -0.61 11.56
CA ALA A 54 -9.60 -1.09 12.93
C ALA A 54 -9.74 0.05 13.94
N GLU A 55 -9.01 1.15 13.74
CA GLU A 55 -9.06 2.36 14.57
C GLU A 55 -10.28 3.25 14.29
N GLY A 56 -11.04 2.97 13.23
CA GLY A 56 -12.19 3.79 12.79
C GLY A 56 -11.82 5.10 12.09
N SER A 57 -10.53 5.35 11.82
CA SER A 57 -10.04 6.55 11.13
C SER A 57 -9.87 6.35 9.62
N TYR A 58 -10.34 5.23 9.08
CA TYR A 58 -10.29 4.95 7.65
C TYR A 58 -11.10 5.97 6.86
N GLY A 59 -10.57 6.37 5.71
CA GLY A 59 -11.18 7.42 4.89
C GLY A 59 -10.88 8.84 5.36
N MET A 60 -10.03 9.05 6.37
CA MET A 60 -9.51 10.37 6.73
C MET A 60 -8.12 10.61 6.13
N CYS A 61 -7.91 11.80 5.57
CA CYS A 61 -6.63 12.22 5.00
C CYS A 61 -5.59 12.44 6.11
N ALA A 62 -4.43 11.78 6.02
CA ALA A 62 -3.35 11.96 7.00
C ALA A 62 -2.60 13.31 6.91
N GLY A 63 -2.91 14.15 5.90
CA GLY A 63 -2.27 15.45 5.71
C GLY A 63 -3.11 16.64 6.15
N CYS A 64 -4.42 16.59 5.92
CA CYS A 64 -5.34 17.69 6.22
C CYS A 64 -6.53 17.26 7.10
N THR A 65 -6.57 16.01 7.56
CA THR A 65 -7.63 15.46 8.43
C THR A 65 -9.06 15.57 7.89
N THR A 66 -9.22 15.86 6.59
CA THR A 66 -10.53 15.86 5.92
C THR A 66 -10.86 14.47 5.38
N PRO A 67 -12.16 14.16 5.15
CA PRO A 67 -12.56 12.94 4.46
C PRO A 67 -11.90 12.82 3.07
N ILE A 68 -11.48 11.61 2.74
CA ILE A 68 -11.02 11.21 1.40
C ILE A 68 -12.28 10.84 0.60
N PRO A 69 -12.42 11.34 -0.65
CA PRO A 69 -13.57 11.00 -1.49
C PRO A 69 -13.75 9.49 -1.63
N PRO A 70 -14.98 8.94 -1.50
CA PRO A 70 -15.23 7.51 -1.58
C PRO A 70 -14.81 6.93 -2.94
N GLU A 71 -15.00 7.66 -4.03
CA GLU A 71 -14.62 7.24 -5.39
C GLU A 71 -13.11 6.95 -5.49
N ARG A 72 -12.31 7.69 -4.71
CA ARG A 72 -10.87 7.46 -4.61
C ARG A 72 -10.54 6.23 -3.77
N LEU A 73 -11.31 5.93 -2.73
CA LEU A 73 -11.14 4.73 -1.91
C LEU A 73 -11.64 3.47 -2.61
N GLU A 74 -12.57 3.61 -3.55
CA GLU A 74 -13.00 2.53 -4.44
C GLU A 74 -11.89 2.16 -5.44
N VAL A 75 -11.21 3.15 -6.02
CA VAL A 75 -10.08 2.93 -6.95
C VAL A 75 -8.79 2.57 -6.22
N LEU A 76 -8.51 3.21 -5.09
CA LEU A 76 -7.29 3.03 -4.30
C LEU A 76 -7.64 2.85 -2.80
N PRO A 77 -8.02 1.64 -2.37
CA PRO A 77 -8.49 1.39 -1.01
C PRO A 77 -7.43 1.64 0.07
N HIS A 78 -6.14 1.60 -0.29
CA HIS A 78 -5.05 1.92 0.64
C HIS A 78 -4.69 3.41 0.68
N ALA A 79 -5.46 4.30 0.03
CA ALA A 79 -5.16 5.73 -0.03
C ALA A 79 -4.95 6.35 1.36
N ARG A 80 -3.83 7.07 1.54
CA ARG A 80 -3.50 7.76 2.80
C ARG A 80 -3.81 9.25 2.79
N PHE A 81 -3.88 9.84 1.60
CA PHE A 81 -4.07 11.27 1.40
C PHE A 81 -5.22 11.53 0.44
N CYS A 82 -5.90 12.68 0.59
CA CYS A 82 -6.79 13.22 -0.43
C CYS A 82 -5.98 13.64 -1.68
N VAL A 83 -6.65 13.85 -2.82
CA VAL A 83 -6.00 14.25 -4.07
C VAL A 83 -5.12 15.49 -3.91
N PRO A 84 -5.58 16.60 -3.28
CA PRO A 84 -4.74 17.78 -3.08
C PRO A 84 -3.50 17.52 -2.23
N CYS A 85 -3.63 16.76 -1.14
CA CYS A 85 -2.48 16.42 -0.29
C CYS A 85 -1.52 15.47 -0.98
N GLN A 86 -2.00 14.57 -1.84
CA GLN A 86 -1.12 13.69 -2.62
C GLN A 86 -0.36 14.49 -3.67
N GLN A 87 -1.00 15.41 -4.39
CA GLN A 87 -0.35 16.25 -5.40
C GLN A 87 0.79 17.10 -4.82
N LYS A 88 0.64 17.59 -3.59
CA LYS A 88 1.70 18.34 -2.88
C LYS A 88 2.91 17.49 -2.46
N ARG A 89 2.81 16.15 -2.51
CA ARG A 89 3.84 15.21 -2.04
C ARG A 89 4.47 14.41 -3.17
N ARG A 90 4.14 14.74 -4.43
CA ARG A 90 4.67 14.11 -5.63
C ARG A 90 5.82 14.93 -6.16
#